data_AF-A0A2A9GJS1-F1
#
_entry.id   AF-A0A2A9GJS1-F1
#
_cell.length_a   1.000
_cell.length_b   1.000
_cell.length_c   1.000
_cell.angle_alpha   90.00
_cell.angle_beta   90.00
_cell.angle_gamma   90.00
#
_symmetry.space_group_name_H-M   'P 1'
#
loop_
_entity.id
_entity.type
_entity.pdbx_description
1 polymer ?
#
loop_
_entity_poly.entity_id
_entity_poly.type
_entity_poly.pdbx_seq_one_letter_code
_entity_poly.pdbx_strand_id
1 'polypeptide(L)' 'MLTRLLLAASALGAVGYILRQRRAAGTHHVRPAGPGQMRNPPRQWDRVDEEMDQTFPASDPPANY' A
#
# COMPACT_ATOMS: atom_id res chain seq x y z
N MET A 1 -26.71 -13.41 34.46
CA MET A 1 -26.47 -11.96 34.34
C MET A 1 -25.04 -11.68 33.83
N LEU A 2 -24.01 -12.22 34.48
CA LEU A 2 -22.60 -12.01 34.13
C LEU A 2 -22.19 -12.48 32.71
N THR A 3 -22.73 -13.60 32.23
CA THR A 3 -22.44 -14.16 30.90
C THR A 3 -22.96 -13.30 29.74
N ARG A 4 -24.07 -12.56 29.94
CA ARG A 4 -24.60 -11.62 28.94
C ARG A 4 -23.74 -10.35 28.82
N LEU A 5 -23.14 -9.90 29.93
CA LEU A 5 -22.20 -8.78 29.95
C LEU A 5 -20.87 -9.11 29.26
N LEU A 6 -20.35 -10.33 29.46
CA LEU A 6 -19.14 -10.81 28.77
C LEU A 6 -19.33 -10.95 27.25
N LEU A 7 -20.50 -11.43 26.81
CA LEU A 7 -20.86 -11.50 25.39
C LEU A 7 -21.03 -10.12 24.73
N ALA A 8 -21.55 -9.12 25.48
CA ALA A 8 -21.68 -7.76 24.95
C ALA A 8 -20.31 -7.05 24.81
N ALA A 9 -19.39 -7.28 25.76
CA ALA A 9 -18.03 -6.74 25.70
C ALA A 9 -17.20 -7.33 24.54
N SER A 10 -17.34 -8.63 24.26
CA SER A 10 -16.66 -9.28 23.13
C SER A 10 -17.19 -8.80 21.77
N ALA A 11 -18.50 -8.54 21.64
CA ALA A 11 -19.09 -8.00 20.42
C ALA A 11 -18.59 -6.58 20.10
N LEU A 12 -18.48 -5.70 21.12
CA LEU A 12 -17.93 -4.35 20.96
C LEU A 12 -16.44 -4.38 20.55
N GLY A 13 -15.65 -5.27 21.16
CA GLY A 13 -14.25 -5.47 20.78
C GLY A 13 -14.09 -5.96 19.34
N ALA A 14 -14.92 -6.92 18.91
CA ALA A 14 -14.90 -7.44 17.54
C ALA A 14 -15.29 -6.38 16.50
N VAL A 15 -16.35 -5.59 16.76
CA VAL A 15 -16.77 -4.49 15.87
C VAL A 15 -15.68 -3.42 15.77
N GLY A 16 -15.09 -3.02 16.90
CA GLY A 16 -13.96 -2.08 16.90
C GLY A 16 -12.75 -2.60 16.12
N TYR A 17 -12.43 -3.89 16.24
CA TYR A 17 -11.35 -4.55 15.51
C TYR A 17 -11.60 -4.57 13.99
N ILE A 18 -12.82 -4.91 13.56
CA ILE A 18 -13.21 -4.91 12.14
C ILE A 18 -13.13 -3.49 11.56
N LEU A 19 -13.64 -2.48 12.27
CA LEU A 19 -13.61 -1.09 11.81
C LEU A 19 -12.18 -0.52 11.74
N ARG A 20 -11.27 -0.94 12.63
CA ARG A 20 -9.84 -0.56 12.58
C ARG A 20 -9.15 -1.13 11.35
N GLN A 21 -9.40 -2.40 11.00
CA GLN A 21 -8.79 -3.02 9.83
C GLN A 21 -9.16 -2.29 8.52
N ARG A 22 -10.39 -1.79 8.41
CA ARG A 22 -10.83 -1.02 7.22
C ARG A 22 -10.11 0.31 7.05
N ARG A 23 -9.58 0.90 8.13
CA ARG A 23 -8.76 2.13 8.07
C ARG A 23 -7.29 1.88 7.77
N ALA A 24 -6.80 0.66 8.00
CA ALA A 24 -5.40 0.30 7.78
C ALA A 24 -5.05 0.10 6.29
N ALA A 25 -6.04 -0.01 5.41
CA ALA A 25 -5.84 0.07 3.96
C ALA A 25 -5.62 1.54 3.55
N GLY A 26 -4.50 2.12 3.96
CA GLY A 26 -4.08 3.42 3.49
C GLY A 26 -3.71 3.32 2.01
N THR A 27 -4.31 4.16 1.17
CA THR A 27 -3.83 4.40 -0.19
C THR A 27 -2.52 5.18 -0.08
N HIS A 28 -1.40 4.46 0.00
CA HIS A 28 -0.10 5.10 -0.11
C HIS A 28 -0.02 5.79 -1.47
N HIS A 29 0.23 7.10 -1.45
CA HIS A 29 0.45 7.86 -2.68
C HIS A 29 1.72 7.34 -3.35
N VAL A 30 1.57 6.73 -4.52
CA VAL A 30 2.68 6.33 -5.38
C VAL A 30 2.94 7.49 -6.33
N ARG A 31 4.21 7.93 -6.43
CA ARG A 31 4.60 8.96 -7.39
C ARG A 31 4.47 8.42 -8.83
N PRO A 32 4.26 9.27 -9.84
CA PRO A 32 4.39 8.82 -11.22
C PRO A 32 5.84 8.43 -11.53
N ALA A 33 6.00 7.57 -12.55
CA ALA A 33 7.32 7.11 -13.01
C ALA A 33 8.10 8.21 -13.77
N GLY A 34 9.40 8.01 -13.89
CA GLY A 34 10.32 8.81 -14.69
C GLY A 34 11.17 9.80 -13.88
N PRO A 35 12.30 10.26 -14.45
CA PRO A 35 13.28 11.08 -13.76
C PRO A 35 12.73 12.47 -13.41
N GLY A 36 11.80 13.01 -14.21
CA GLY A 36 11.14 14.29 -13.93
C GLY A 36 10.28 14.30 -12.66
N GLN A 37 9.93 13.11 -12.15
CA GLN A 37 9.18 12.94 -10.90
C GLN A 37 10.09 12.71 -9.69
N MET A 38 11.41 12.71 -9.91
CA MET A 38 12.42 12.54 -8.86
C MET A 38 12.87 13.91 -8.35
N ARG A 39 13.04 14.01 -7.02
CA ARG A 39 13.62 15.21 -6.40
C ARG A 39 15.06 15.47 -6.86
N ASN A 40 15.83 14.40 -7.06
CA ASN A 40 17.22 14.42 -7.48
C ASN A 40 17.40 13.38 -8.59
N PRO A 41 17.07 13.70 -9.85
CA PRO A 41 17.20 12.74 -10.94
C PRO A 41 18.67 12.42 -11.24
N PRO A 42 18.99 11.19 -11.69
CA PRO A 42 20.32 10.86 -12.17
C PRO A 42 20.64 11.61 -13.46
N ARG A 43 21.94 11.80 -13.74
CA ARG A 43 22.40 12.46 -14.98
C ARG A 43 22.16 11.62 -16.23
N GLN A 44 22.07 10.31 -16.06
CA GLN A 44 21.85 9.32 -17.11
C GLN A 44 20.57 8.57 -16.73
N TRP A 45 19.75 8.29 -17.73
CA TRP A 45 18.50 7.55 -17.57
C TRP A 45 18.34 6.70 -18.82
N ASP A 46 18.39 5.39 -18.66
CA ASP A 46 18.27 4.45 -19.76
C ASP A 46 16.92 3.71 -19.75
N ARG A 47 16.77 2.78 -20.68
CA ARG A 47 15.53 2.00 -20.82
C ARG A 47 15.33 1.06 -19.62
N VAL A 48 16.40 0.51 -19.07
CA VAL A 48 16.31 -0.40 -17.91
C VAL A 48 15.85 0.39 -16.69
N ASP A 49 16.37 1.61 -16.50
CA ASP A 49 15.91 2.51 -15.43
C ASP A 49 14.40 2.79 -15.52
N GLU A 50 13.91 3.11 -16.72
CA GLU A 50 12.49 3.39 -16.98
C GLU A 50 11.59 2.18 -16.66
N GLU A 51 11.96 1.01 -17.16
CA GLU A 51 11.22 -0.25 -16.96
C GLU A 51 11.17 -0.67 -15.49
N MET A 52 12.28 -0.49 -14.78
CA MET A 52 12.36 -0.75 -13.35
C MET A 52 11.50 0.23 -12.55
N ASP A 53 11.44 1.52 -12.94
CA ASP A 53 10.62 2.51 -12.24
C ASP A 53 9.12 2.24 -12.38
N GLN A 54 8.69 1.78 -13.55
CA GLN A 54 7.29 1.47 -13.86
C GLN A 54 6.76 0.20 -13.17
N THR A 55 7.66 -0.63 -12.64
CA THR A 55 7.33 -1.87 -11.95
C THR A 55 6.73 -1.63 -10.55
N PHE A 56 6.97 -0.45 -9.95
CA PHE A 56 6.49 -0.15 -8.60
C PHE A 56 5.05 0.40 -8.59
N PRO A 57 4.18 -0.04 -7.64
CA PRO A 57 4.45 -0.95 -6.52
C PRO A 57 4.22 -2.45 -6.83
N ALA A 58 3.82 -2.80 -8.05
CA ALA A 58 3.35 -4.14 -8.42
C ALA A 58 4.44 -5.23 -8.38
N SER A 59 5.73 -4.87 -8.39
CA SER A 59 6.89 -5.80 -8.35
C SER A 59 6.96 -6.83 -9.50
N ASP A 60 6.14 -6.70 -10.54
CA ASP A 60 6.17 -7.56 -11.72
C ASP A 60 7.34 -7.18 -12.64
N PRO A 61 8.17 -8.12 -13.11
CA PRO A 61 9.27 -7.80 -14.01
C PRO A 61 8.76 -7.23 -15.35
N PRO A 62 9.53 -6.33 -16.01
CA PRO A 62 9.15 -5.80 -17.31
C PRO A 62 9.05 -6.92 -18.36
N ALA A 63 7.91 -6.98 -19.04
CA ALA A 63 7.63 -7.98 -20.08
C ALA A 63 8.08 -7.46 -21.46
N ASN A 64 9.33 -7.72 -21.83
CA ASN A 64 9.95 -7.30 -23.10
C ASN A 64 10.25 -8.45 -24.08
N TYR A 65 9.45 -9.52 -24.05
CA TYR A 65 9.67 -10.71 -24.90
C TYR A 65 9.39 -10.47 -26.39
#